data_AF-A0A0B2V934-F1
#
_entry.id   AF-A0A0B2V934-F1
#
_cell.length_a   1.000
_cell.length_b   1.000
_cell.length_c   1.000
_cell.angle_alpha   90.00
_cell.angle_beta   90.00
_cell.angle_gamma   90.00
#
_symmetry.space_group_name_H-M   'P 1'
#
loop_
_entity.id
_entity.type
_entity.pdbx_description
1 polymer ?
#
loop_
_entity_poly.entity_id
_entity_poly.type
_entity_poly.pdbx_seq_one_letter_code
_entity_poly.pdbx_strand_id
1 'polypeptide(L)'
;MESEVKDVWYTDYSGVLACVTSVALFSRCWPIADFFASKLNALFRPGKTEDEEISKLEEELNEERRQLGLLSPTAQFAAYFKKERRVNKLNMQYKALVSRYQKVTFATTMALKMLFISVCYLTAFALMFFSRHVQVGRINYTYLWPFNFLLQIPNINSLNDDDSQECPVSLFAVLLLCNFIWRNAANAETSQWNRT
;
A
#
# COMPACT_ATOMS: atom_id res chain seq x y z
N MET A 1 -45.88 14.49 12.71
CA MET A 1 -46.22 13.41 11.75
C MET A 1 -45.80 13.73 10.31
N GLU A 2 -45.46 14.99 9.97
CA GLU A 2 -44.80 15.34 8.68
C GLU A 2 -43.26 15.33 8.75
N SER A 3 -42.68 15.13 9.94
CA SER A 3 -41.24 15.05 10.16
C SER A 3 -40.67 13.66 9.82
N GLU A 4 -41.41 12.58 10.05
CA GLU A 4 -40.94 11.20 9.77
C GLU A 4 -40.89 10.86 8.28
N VAL A 5 -41.72 11.51 7.46
CA VAL A 5 -41.75 11.26 6.01
C VAL A 5 -40.62 11.99 5.27
N LYS A 6 -40.09 13.07 5.85
CA LYS A 6 -38.92 13.79 5.30
C LYS A 6 -37.60 13.05 5.54
N ASP A 7 -37.53 12.18 6.56
CA ASP A 7 -36.33 11.39 6.85
C ASP A 7 -36.14 10.21 5.88
N VAL A 8 -37.22 9.69 5.28
CA VAL A 8 -37.16 8.61 4.28
C VAL A 8 -36.64 9.11 2.91
N TRP A 9 -36.83 10.42 2.62
CA TRP A 9 -36.41 11.06 1.37
C TRP A 9 -35.17 11.96 1.49
N TYR A 10 -34.58 12.09 2.69
CA TYR A 10 -33.15 12.41 2.82
C TYR A 10 -32.26 11.20 2.43
N THR A 11 -32.86 10.23 1.72
CA THR A 11 -32.34 9.29 0.70
C THR A 11 -30.83 9.10 0.74
N ASP A 12 -30.34 8.16 1.56
CA ASP A 12 -29.15 7.32 1.39
C ASP A 12 -27.86 7.92 0.77
N TYR A 13 -27.69 9.24 0.70
CA TYR A 13 -26.50 9.88 0.16
C TYR A 13 -25.28 9.51 0.99
N SER A 14 -25.46 9.38 2.31
CA SER A 14 -24.44 8.90 3.24
C SER A 14 -24.06 7.44 2.97
N GLY A 15 -25.03 6.57 2.67
CA GLY A 15 -24.81 5.17 2.29
C GLY A 15 -24.10 5.05 0.94
N VAL A 16 -24.57 5.79 -0.07
CA VAL A 16 -23.94 5.86 -1.40
C VAL A 16 -22.52 6.43 -1.31
N LEU A 17 -22.30 7.50 -0.53
CA LEU A 17 -20.97 8.07 -0.28
C LEU A 17 -20.07 7.07 0.44
N ALA A 18 -20.58 6.36 1.45
CA ALA A 18 -19.85 5.29 2.14
C ALA A 18 -19.46 4.16 1.17
N CYS A 19 -20.36 3.79 0.25
CA CYS A 19 -20.10 2.83 -0.80
C CYS A 19 -18.97 3.28 -1.73
N VAL A 20 -19.08 4.49 -2.30
CA VAL A 20 -18.08 5.06 -3.22
C VAL A 20 -16.72 5.21 -2.53
N THR A 21 -16.71 5.68 -1.27
CA THR A 21 -15.47 5.82 -0.49
C THR A 21 -14.86 4.46 -0.16
N SER A 22 -15.65 3.44 0.20
CA SER A 22 -15.14 2.08 0.41
C SER A 22 -14.49 1.50 -0.85
N VAL A 23 -15.14 1.62 -2.02
CA VAL A 23 -14.58 1.15 -3.30
C VAL A 23 -13.32 1.93 -3.67
N ALA A 24 -13.30 3.24 -3.44
CA ALA A 24 -12.11 4.06 -3.67
C ALA A 24 -10.94 3.65 -2.77
N LEU A 25 -11.20 3.35 -1.49
CA LEU A 25 -10.21 2.84 -0.54
C LEU A 25 -9.70 1.46 -0.96
N PHE A 26 -10.57 0.53 -1.36
CA PHE A 26 -10.18 -0.79 -1.87
C PHE A 26 -9.28 -0.69 -3.10
N SER A 27 -9.60 0.20 -4.03
CA SER A 27 -8.87 0.31 -5.29
C SER A 27 -7.59 1.13 -5.21
N ARG A 28 -7.54 2.13 -4.32
CA ARG A 28 -6.40 3.07 -4.20
C ARG A 28 -5.70 3.02 -2.84
N CYS A 29 -5.87 1.97 -2.05
CA CYS A 29 -5.17 1.82 -0.77
C CYS A 29 -3.64 1.92 -0.91
N TRP A 30 -3.06 1.33 -1.95
CA TRP A 30 -1.61 1.33 -2.20
C TRP A 30 -1.01 2.72 -2.40
N PRO A 31 -1.45 3.54 -3.38
CA PRO A 31 -0.89 4.88 -3.56
C PRO A 31 -1.18 5.81 -2.37
N ILE A 32 -2.33 5.65 -1.72
CA ILE A 32 -2.66 6.41 -0.50
C ILE A 32 -1.69 6.03 0.62
N ALA A 33 -1.45 4.74 0.83
CA ALA A 33 -0.50 4.25 1.83
C ALA A 33 0.93 4.73 1.55
N ASP A 34 1.36 4.74 0.29
CA ASP A 34 2.69 5.24 -0.09
C ASP A 34 2.83 6.75 0.18
N PHE A 35 1.80 7.53 -0.12
CA PHE A 35 1.78 8.96 0.18
C PHE A 35 1.90 9.22 1.68
N PHE A 36 1.09 8.57 2.51
CA PHE A 36 1.13 8.76 3.95
C PHE A 36 2.38 8.19 4.59
N ALA A 37 2.85 7.01 4.16
CA ALA A 37 4.09 6.43 4.66
C ALA A 37 5.29 7.32 4.35
N SER A 38 5.36 7.94 3.16
CA SER A 38 6.44 8.87 2.83
C SER A 38 6.43 10.13 3.71
N LYS A 39 5.26 10.69 3.99
CA LYS A 39 5.09 11.88 4.84
C LYS A 39 5.39 11.58 6.32
N LEU A 40 4.89 10.45 6.82
CA LEU A 40 5.14 10.02 8.20
C LEU A 40 6.60 9.63 8.41
N ASN A 41 7.21 8.94 7.44
CA ASN A 41 8.64 8.61 7.52
C ASN A 41 9.51 9.87 7.46
N ALA A 42 9.12 10.89 6.70
CA ALA A 42 9.80 12.19 6.72
C ALA A 42 9.65 12.91 8.07
N LEU A 43 8.52 12.75 8.77
CA LEU A 43 8.25 13.36 10.06
C LEU A 43 8.93 12.62 11.23
N PHE A 44 8.96 11.29 11.18
CA PHE A 44 9.52 10.43 12.22
C PHE A 44 10.98 10.06 12.01
N ARG A 45 11.61 10.47 10.90
CA ARG A 45 13.04 10.27 10.67
C ARG A 45 13.83 10.92 11.81
N PRO A 46 14.45 10.14 12.71
CA PRO A 46 15.45 10.65 13.65
C PRO A 46 16.76 10.78 12.86
N GLY A 47 16.75 11.59 11.79
CA GLY A 47 17.70 11.52 10.68
C GLY A 47 18.80 12.57 10.73
N LYS A 48 19.33 12.90 11.91
CA LYS A 48 20.51 13.79 11.98
C LYS A 48 21.73 13.09 12.56
N THR A 49 21.58 12.30 13.61
CA THR A 49 22.72 11.68 14.29
C THR A 49 23.26 10.46 13.55
N GLU A 50 22.40 9.63 12.97
CA GLU A 50 22.82 8.35 12.34
C GLU A 50 23.38 8.54 10.93
N ASP A 51 22.81 9.47 10.14
CA ASP A 51 23.33 9.84 8.82
C ASP A 51 24.69 10.54 8.94
N GLU A 52 24.92 11.30 10.02
CA GLU A 52 26.23 11.88 10.34
C GLU A 52 27.29 10.82 10.65
N GLU A 53 26.94 9.74 11.36
CA GLU A 53 27.86 8.64 11.64
C GLU A 53 28.25 7.87 10.38
N ILE A 54 27.29 7.61 9.48
CA ILE A 54 27.56 6.95 8.19
C ILE A 54 28.43 7.86 7.31
N SER A 55 28.13 9.16 7.27
CA SER A 55 28.90 10.15 6.51
C SER A 55 30.34 10.26 7.02
N LYS A 56 30.56 10.31 8.34
CA LYS A 56 31.91 10.34 8.93
C LYS A 56 32.69 9.06 8.61
N LEU A 57 32.05 7.90 8.70
CA LEU A 57 32.70 6.62 8.39
C LEU A 57 33.05 6.50 6.90
N GLU A 58 32.25 7.11 6.02
CA GLU A 58 32.53 7.20 4.58
C GLU A 58 33.71 8.14 4.29
N GLU A 59 33.77 9.29 4.96
CA GLU A 59 34.92 10.21 4.89
C GLU A 59 36.21 9.54 5.36
N GLU A 60 36.19 8.84 6.50
CA GLU A 60 37.36 8.09 7.00
C GLU A 60 37.82 7.00 6.02
N LEU A 61 36.86 6.29 5.39
CA LEU A 61 37.16 5.25 4.41
C LEU A 61 37.77 5.84 3.14
N ASN A 62 37.26 6.97 2.66
CA ASN A 62 37.78 7.67 1.49
C ASN A 62 39.18 8.22 1.75
N GLU A 63 39.45 8.74 2.95
CA GLU A 63 40.78 9.21 3.33
C GLU A 63 41.79 8.05 3.42
N GLU A 64 41.45 6.93 4.06
CA GLU A 64 42.33 5.76 4.12
C GLU A 64 42.57 5.14 2.72
N ARG A 65 41.56 5.15 1.83
CA ARG A 65 41.74 4.77 0.41
C ARG A 65 42.68 5.71 -0.33
N ARG A 66 42.53 7.03 -0.11
CA ARG A 66 43.40 8.03 -0.72
C ARG A 66 44.84 7.84 -0.27
N GLN A 67 45.06 7.61 1.02
CA GLN A 67 46.40 7.37 1.54
C GLN A 67 46.99 6.03 1.10
N LEU A 68 46.16 5.02 0.83
CA LEU A 68 46.60 3.77 0.21
C LEU A 68 47.03 3.97 -1.25
N GLY A 69 46.34 4.84 -1.99
CA GLY A 69 46.72 5.22 -3.36
C GLY A 69 48.04 5.98 -3.47
N LEU A 70 48.51 6.59 -2.38
CA LEU A 70 49.83 7.26 -2.30
C LEU A 70 50.98 6.30 -2.02
N LEU A 71 50.69 5.08 -1.56
CA LEU A 71 51.70 4.05 -1.29
C LEU A 71 51.98 3.26 -2.57
N SER A 72 53.23 3.29 -3.04
CA SER A 72 53.67 2.40 -4.12
C SER A 72 53.67 0.95 -3.61
N PRO A 73 52.93 0.03 -4.27
CA PRO A 73 52.91 -1.38 -3.92
C PRO A 73 54.31 -1.97 -3.92
N THR A 74 55.16 -1.57 -4.87
CA THR A 74 56.49 -2.13 -5.09
C THR A 74 57.59 -1.58 -4.19
N ALA A 75 57.46 -0.35 -3.70
CA ALA A 75 58.47 0.28 -2.85
C ALA A 75 58.20 0.07 -1.34
N GLN A 76 56.93 -0.11 -0.94
CA GLN A 76 56.52 -0.19 0.46
C GLN A 76 55.50 -1.31 0.71
N PHE A 77 55.73 -2.49 0.13
CA PHE A 77 54.85 -3.67 0.19
C PHE A 77 54.26 -3.94 1.59
N ALA A 78 55.07 -3.97 2.65
CA ALA A 78 54.61 -4.27 4.00
C ALA A 78 53.65 -3.20 4.55
N ALA A 79 53.91 -1.91 4.29
CA ALA A 79 53.04 -0.81 4.68
C ALA A 79 51.75 -0.80 3.85
N TYR A 80 51.85 -1.07 2.55
CA TYR A 80 50.72 -1.19 1.64
C TYR A 80 49.74 -2.29 2.09
N PHE A 81 50.20 -3.54 2.27
CA PHE A 81 49.33 -4.65 2.69
C PHE A 81 48.74 -4.47 4.10
N LYS A 82 49.49 -3.84 5.02
CA LYS A 82 48.97 -3.50 6.34
C LYS A 82 47.82 -2.50 6.25
N LYS A 83 47.95 -1.51 5.38
CA LYS A 83 46.93 -0.48 5.15
C LYS A 83 45.74 -1.02 4.35
N GLU A 84 45.98 -1.93 3.39
CA GLU A 84 44.95 -2.63 2.64
C GLU A 84 44.06 -3.48 3.55
N ARG A 85 44.65 -4.22 4.50
CA ARG A 85 43.88 -4.96 5.52
C ARG A 85 43.03 -4.03 6.38
N ARG A 86 43.54 -2.84 6.71
CA ARG A 86 42.81 -1.81 7.47
C ARG A 86 41.62 -1.28 6.66
N VAL A 87 41.84 -0.88 5.41
CA VAL A 87 40.78 -0.44 4.49
C VAL A 87 39.73 -1.51 4.30
N ASN A 88 40.13 -2.77 4.12
CA ASN A 88 39.17 -3.86 3.94
C ASN A 88 38.34 -4.12 5.20
N LYS A 89 38.96 -4.03 6.40
CA LYS A 89 38.25 -4.12 7.68
C LYS A 89 37.25 -2.97 7.87
N LEU A 90 37.64 -1.72 7.59
CA LEU A 90 36.75 -0.57 7.64
C LEU A 90 35.60 -0.69 6.63
N ASN A 91 35.88 -1.17 5.42
CA ASN A 91 34.85 -1.39 4.39
C ASN A 91 33.84 -2.47 4.78
N MET A 92 34.29 -3.56 5.42
CA MET A 92 33.37 -4.57 5.99
C MET A 92 32.50 -3.97 7.10
N GLN A 93 33.07 -3.16 7.98
CA GLN A 93 32.33 -2.49 9.05
C GLN A 93 31.31 -1.50 8.50
N TYR A 94 31.69 -0.68 7.52
CA TYR A 94 30.80 0.24 6.82
C TYR A 94 29.63 -0.50 6.16
N LYS A 95 29.91 -1.54 5.35
CA LYS A 95 28.86 -2.34 4.70
C LYS A 95 27.95 -3.02 5.71
N ALA A 96 28.49 -3.53 6.81
CA ALA A 96 27.71 -4.15 7.87
C ALA A 96 26.77 -3.12 8.54
N LEU A 97 27.28 -1.93 8.87
CA LEU A 97 26.50 -0.82 9.42
C LEU A 97 25.37 -0.43 8.47
N VAL A 98 25.71 -0.05 7.23
CA VAL A 98 24.74 0.38 6.20
C VAL A 98 23.67 -0.68 5.98
N SER A 99 24.05 -1.96 5.87
CA SER A 99 23.08 -3.04 5.68
C SER A 99 22.15 -3.22 6.87
N ARG A 100 22.63 -3.01 8.11
CA ARG A 100 21.80 -3.08 9.32
C ARG A 100 20.81 -1.92 9.36
N TYR A 101 21.25 -0.71 9.05
CA TYR A 101 20.38 0.47 8.99
C TYR A 101 19.34 0.34 7.90
N GLN A 102 19.76 -0.02 6.69
CA GLN A 102 18.84 -0.21 5.56
C GLN A 102 17.78 -1.27 5.88
N LYS A 103 18.14 -2.35 6.59
CA LYS A 103 17.17 -3.36 7.06
C LYS A 103 16.20 -2.79 8.08
N VAL A 104 16.66 -2.03 9.07
CA VAL A 104 15.81 -1.42 10.10
C VAL A 104 14.86 -0.39 9.47
N THR A 105 15.38 0.53 8.66
CA THR A 105 14.57 1.55 7.97
C THR A 105 13.57 0.92 7.00
N PHE A 106 13.99 -0.13 6.26
CA PHE A 106 13.08 -0.85 5.37
C PHE A 106 11.99 -1.59 6.17
N ALA A 107 12.35 -2.25 7.26
CA ALA A 107 11.39 -2.96 8.10
C ALA A 107 10.38 -2.00 8.74
N THR A 108 10.81 -0.86 9.27
CA THR A 108 9.91 0.13 9.89
C THR A 108 9.00 0.80 8.86
N THR A 109 9.52 1.16 7.69
CA THR A 109 8.71 1.75 6.60
C THR A 109 7.70 0.76 6.06
N MET A 110 8.08 -0.50 5.85
CA MET A 110 7.17 -1.55 5.42
C MET A 110 6.12 -1.87 6.49
N ALA A 111 6.51 -1.94 7.77
CA ALA A 111 5.58 -2.16 8.87
C ALA A 111 4.53 -1.04 8.96
N LEU A 112 4.96 0.22 8.85
CA LEU A 112 4.06 1.37 8.86
C LEU A 112 3.12 1.39 7.64
N LYS A 113 3.64 1.05 6.46
CA LYS A 113 2.82 0.89 5.25
C LYS A 113 1.77 -0.22 5.41
N MET A 114 2.17 -1.40 5.91
CA MET A 114 1.27 -2.52 6.15
C MET A 114 0.21 -2.21 7.21
N LEU A 115 0.59 -1.51 8.28
CA LEU A 115 -0.34 -1.06 9.30
C LEU A 115 -1.38 -0.09 8.72
N PHE A 116 -0.95 0.87 7.90
CA PHE A 116 -1.87 1.82 7.26
C PHE A 116 -2.81 1.12 6.28
N ILE A 117 -2.29 0.22 5.45
CA ILE A 117 -3.09 -0.60 4.53
C ILE A 117 -4.13 -1.41 5.31
N SER A 118 -3.74 -2.02 6.43
CA SER A 118 -4.65 -2.75 7.31
C SER A 118 -5.78 -1.85 7.81
N VAL A 119 -5.46 -0.66 8.34
CA VAL A 119 -6.47 0.32 8.77
C VAL A 119 -7.40 0.73 7.63
N CYS A 120 -6.87 0.99 6.43
CA CYS A 120 -7.68 1.31 5.26
C CYS A 120 -8.63 0.17 4.85
N TYR A 121 -8.20 -1.08 4.94
CA TYR A 121 -9.08 -2.21 4.65
C TYR A 121 -10.14 -2.40 5.73
N LEU A 122 -9.80 -2.22 7.00
CA LEU A 122 -10.77 -2.26 8.10
C LEU A 122 -11.83 -1.16 7.97
N THR A 123 -11.43 0.07 7.63
CA THR A 123 -12.39 1.16 7.40
C THR A 123 -13.23 0.93 6.15
N ALA A 124 -12.64 0.44 5.05
CA ALA A 124 -13.39 0.09 3.85
C ALA A 124 -14.41 -1.02 4.11
N PHE A 125 -14.05 -2.03 4.93
CA PHE A 125 -14.95 -3.12 5.32
C PHE A 125 -16.08 -2.64 6.24
N ALA A 126 -15.78 -1.73 7.18
CA ALA A 126 -16.81 -1.12 8.02
C ALA A 126 -17.79 -0.27 7.20
N LEU A 127 -17.29 0.55 6.26
CA LEU A 127 -18.09 1.36 5.34
C LEU A 127 -18.95 0.50 4.40
N MET A 128 -18.40 -0.63 3.95
CA MET A 128 -19.12 -1.62 3.16
C MET A 128 -20.31 -2.19 3.95
N PHE A 129 -20.12 -2.60 5.20
CA PHE A 129 -21.23 -3.04 6.06
C PHE A 129 -22.25 -1.94 6.33
N PHE A 130 -21.79 -0.70 6.53
CA PHE A 130 -22.68 0.44 6.70
C PHE A 130 -23.56 0.64 5.47
N SER A 131 -23.01 0.53 4.25
CA SER A 131 -23.73 0.69 2.98
C SER A 131 -24.58 -0.53 2.56
N ARG A 132 -24.72 -1.56 3.41
CA ARG A 132 -25.41 -2.81 3.07
C ARG A 132 -26.87 -2.62 2.61
N HIS A 133 -27.53 -1.57 3.07
CA HIS A 133 -28.93 -1.26 2.74
C HIS A 133 -29.12 -0.71 1.33
N VAL A 134 -28.06 -0.25 0.65
CA VAL A 134 -28.13 0.39 -0.67
C VAL A 134 -28.16 -0.66 -1.79
N GLN A 135 -29.34 -0.86 -2.40
CA GLN A 135 -29.58 -1.80 -3.49
C GLN A 135 -29.92 -1.06 -4.79
N VAL A 136 -29.38 -1.51 -5.93
CA VAL A 136 -29.56 -0.86 -7.24
C VAL A 136 -30.69 -1.50 -8.04
N GLY A 137 -30.99 -2.77 -7.78
CA GLY A 137 -32.04 -3.50 -8.49
C GLY A 137 -32.08 -4.97 -8.11
N ARG A 138 -32.91 -5.72 -8.83
CA ARG A 138 -33.10 -7.16 -8.64
C ARG A 138 -32.97 -7.90 -9.97
N ILE A 139 -32.33 -9.07 -9.95
CA ILE A 139 -32.08 -9.91 -11.14
C ILE A 139 -32.54 -11.33 -10.84
N ASN A 140 -33.13 -12.05 -11.80
CA ASN A 140 -33.52 -13.43 -11.57
C ASN A 140 -32.30 -14.33 -11.26
N TYR A 141 -32.41 -15.18 -10.24
CA TYR A 141 -31.35 -16.09 -9.78
C TYR A 141 -30.81 -17.04 -10.86
N THR A 142 -31.58 -17.33 -11.92
CA THR A 142 -31.14 -18.25 -12.97
C THR A 142 -30.02 -17.66 -13.86
N TYR A 143 -29.91 -16.33 -14.00
CA TYR A 143 -29.02 -15.72 -14.98
C TYR A 143 -27.52 -15.78 -14.61
N LEU A 144 -27.18 -15.73 -13.32
CA LEU A 144 -25.80 -15.59 -12.84
C LEU A 144 -25.41 -16.70 -11.87
N TRP A 145 -26.13 -17.82 -11.87
CA TRP A 145 -25.76 -19.00 -11.10
C TRP A 145 -24.43 -19.59 -11.61
N PRO A 146 -23.45 -19.90 -10.74
CA PRO A 146 -23.47 -19.89 -9.27
C PRO A 146 -22.94 -18.60 -8.62
N PHE A 147 -22.55 -17.59 -9.41
CA PHE A 147 -21.91 -16.36 -8.96
C PHE A 147 -22.86 -15.30 -8.39
N ASN A 148 -24.15 -15.60 -8.22
CA ASN A 148 -25.16 -14.70 -7.66
C ASN A 148 -24.73 -14.07 -6.32
N PHE A 149 -24.00 -14.81 -5.48
CA PHE A 149 -23.52 -14.32 -4.20
C PHE A 149 -22.63 -13.07 -4.32
N LEU A 150 -21.89 -12.91 -5.44
CA LEU A 150 -21.03 -11.75 -5.66
C LEU A 150 -21.82 -10.45 -5.77
N LEU A 151 -23.03 -10.51 -6.31
CA LEU A 151 -23.92 -9.37 -6.44
C LEU A 151 -24.64 -9.02 -5.13
N GLN A 152 -24.76 -10.00 -4.24
CA GLN A 152 -25.44 -9.82 -2.96
C GLN A 152 -24.54 -9.21 -1.89
N ILE A 153 -23.22 -9.42 -1.96
CA ILE A 153 -22.26 -8.89 -0.98
C ILE A 153 -22.44 -7.37 -0.80
N PRO A 154 -22.54 -6.82 0.43
CA PRO A 154 -22.46 -7.46 1.76
C PRO A 154 -23.82 -7.91 2.36
N ASN A 155 -24.90 -7.91 1.58
CA ASN A 155 -26.25 -8.25 2.02
C ASN A 155 -26.49 -9.77 2.11
N ILE A 156 -25.94 -10.42 3.13
CA ILE A 156 -25.99 -11.89 3.29
C ILE A 156 -27.30 -12.36 3.96
N ASN A 157 -28.05 -11.50 4.67
CA ASN A 157 -29.29 -11.94 5.36
C ASN A 157 -30.52 -12.04 4.45
N SER A 158 -30.45 -11.65 3.17
CA SER A 158 -31.58 -11.82 2.25
C SER A 158 -31.75 -13.26 1.74
N LEU A 159 -30.83 -14.17 2.10
CA LEU A 159 -30.91 -15.59 1.76
C LEU A 159 -32.05 -16.35 2.48
N ASN A 160 -32.69 -15.74 3.48
CA ASN A 160 -33.80 -16.36 4.21
C ASN A 160 -35.18 -16.07 3.60
N ASP A 161 -35.28 -15.23 2.56
CA ASP A 161 -36.51 -15.05 1.78
C ASP A 161 -36.55 -16.10 0.64
N ASP A 162 -36.81 -17.35 1.04
CA ASP A 162 -36.81 -18.57 0.22
C ASP A 162 -37.86 -18.56 -0.92
N ASP A 163 -38.78 -17.58 -0.92
CA ASP A 163 -39.84 -17.42 -1.92
C ASP A 163 -39.51 -16.41 -3.04
N SER A 164 -38.39 -15.71 -2.96
CA SER A 164 -38.02 -14.71 -3.97
C SER A 164 -37.21 -15.32 -5.12
N GLN A 165 -37.76 -15.38 -6.34
CA GLN A 165 -37.01 -15.75 -7.56
C GLN A 165 -36.00 -14.66 -8.01
N GLU A 166 -35.83 -13.62 -7.20
CA GLU A 166 -35.08 -12.42 -7.53
C GLU A 166 -33.93 -12.17 -6.54
N CYS A 167 -32.72 -12.05 -7.08
CA CYS A 167 -31.48 -11.72 -6.39
C CYS A 167 -31.31 -10.20 -6.27
N PRO A 168 -31.27 -9.62 -5.05
CA PRO A 168 -30.98 -8.21 -4.87
C PRO A 168 -29.51 -7.91 -5.19
N VAL A 169 -29.28 -6.86 -5.97
CA VAL A 169 -27.95 -6.42 -6.41
C VAL A 169 -27.51 -5.21 -5.58
N SER A 170 -26.39 -5.34 -4.88
CA SER A 170 -25.80 -4.26 -4.10
C SER A 170 -25.10 -3.24 -4.99
N LEU A 171 -25.17 -1.96 -4.62
CA LEU A 171 -24.41 -0.91 -5.31
C LEU A 171 -22.90 -1.16 -5.24
N PHE A 172 -22.45 -1.73 -4.12
CA PHE A 172 -21.05 -2.06 -3.88
C PHE A 172 -20.51 -3.06 -4.90
N ALA A 173 -21.24 -4.14 -5.16
CA ALA A 173 -20.83 -5.15 -6.12
C ALA A 173 -20.72 -4.57 -7.54
N VAL A 174 -21.69 -3.76 -7.96
CA VAL A 174 -21.67 -3.10 -9.27
C VAL A 174 -20.47 -2.15 -9.40
N LEU A 175 -20.25 -1.28 -8.41
CA LEU A 175 -19.13 -0.33 -8.43
C LEU A 175 -17.77 -1.05 -8.41
N LEU A 176 -17.65 -2.14 -7.65
CA LEU A 176 -16.43 -2.94 -7.59
C LEU A 176 -16.14 -3.62 -8.93
N LEU A 177 -17.16 -4.19 -9.59
CA LEU A 177 -17.03 -4.76 -10.93
C LEU A 177 -16.64 -3.70 -11.96
N CYS A 178 -17.32 -2.56 -11.97
CA CYS A 178 -16.98 -1.43 -12.85
C CYS A 178 -15.54 -0.95 -12.63
N ASN A 179 -15.10 -0.84 -11.37
CA ASN A 179 -13.74 -0.44 -11.04
C ASN A 179 -12.71 -1.49 -11.50
N PHE A 180 -13.02 -2.78 -11.33
CA PHE A 180 -12.16 -3.87 -11.79
C PHE A 180 -12.00 -3.87 -13.32
N ILE A 181 -13.10 -3.74 -14.06
CA ILE A 181 -13.09 -3.65 -15.53
C ILE A 181 -12.28 -2.43 -15.96
N TRP A 182 -12.54 -1.27 -15.37
CA TRP A 182 -11.80 -0.03 -15.68
C TRP A 182 -10.30 -0.17 -15.44
N ARG A 183 -9.89 -0.75 -14.32
CA ARG A 183 -8.46 -0.96 -14.00
C ARG A 183 -7.80 -1.91 -14.98
N ASN A 184 -8.49 -2.99 -15.36
CA ASN A 184 -7.95 -3.93 -16.35
C ASN A 184 -7.83 -3.29 -17.73
N ALA A 185 -8.81 -2.47 -18.14
CA ALA A 185 -8.75 -1.73 -19.40
C ALA A 185 -7.58 -0.72 -19.40
N ALA A 186 -7.43 0.09 -18.34
CA ALA A 186 -6.34 1.06 -18.23
C ALA A 186 -4.94 0.40 -18.22
N ASN A 187 -4.82 -0.77 -17.58
CA ASN A 187 -3.58 -1.55 -17.58
C ASN A 187 -3.27 -2.16 -18.96
N ALA A 188 -4.30 -2.52 -19.74
CA ALA A 188 -4.11 -3.03 -21.09
C ALA A 188 -3.57 -1.94 -22.04
N GLU A 189 -4.10 -0.71 -21.97
CA GLU A 189 -3.65 0.42 -22.79
C GLU A 189 -2.18 0.79 -22.52
N THR A 190 -1.78 0.85 -21.25
CA THR A 190 -0.39 1.12 -20.86
C THR A 190 0.58 0.02 -21.33
N SER A 191 0.13 -1.25 -21.37
CA SER A 191 0.94 -2.35 -21.87
C SER A 191 1.16 -2.32 -23.38
N GLN A 192 0.22 -1.75 -24.15
CA GLN A 192 0.36 -1.59 -25.59
C GLN A 192 1.34 -0.47 -25.94
N TRP A 193 1.29 0.66 -25.21
CA TRP A 193 2.23 1.77 -25.38
C TRP A 193 3.69 1.41 -25.09
N ASN A 194 3.95 0.53 -24.12
CA ASN A 194 5.32 0.10 -23.80
C ASN A 194 5.93 -0.90 -24.80
N ARG A 195 5.15 -1.37 -25.80
CA ARG A 195 5.63 -2.29 -26.84
C ARG A 195 5.88 -1.62 -28.19
N THR A 196 5.51 -0.35 -28.35
CA THR A 196 5.76 0.49 -29.52
C THR A 196 6.91 1.45 -29.24
#